data_AF-A0A8X8WBY5-F1
#
_entry.id   AF-A0A8X8WBY5-F1
#
_cell.length_a   1.000
_cell.length_b   1.000
_cell.length_c   1.000
_cell.angle_alpha   90.00
_cell.angle_beta   90.00
_cell.angle_gamma   90.00
#
_symmetry.space_group_name_H-M   'P 1'
#
loop_
_entity.id
_entity.type
_entity.pdbx_description
1 polymer ?
#
loop_
_entity_poly.entity_id
_entity_poly.type
_entity_poly.pdbx_seq_one_letter_code
_entity_poly.pdbx_strand_id
1 'polypeptide(L)'
;MIMRAYTNMILAMIILYFINNTFLSHASDILSPNQTLSGDQTIVSSGGEFELEFFSPSNSSKHYYLGIWYIKSLRKLWSGEVPISDKNSALLKVSQGNLVLVNESQIEVWSTGLSTNSTSSASVLLLDDENLVYDTGSA
;
A
#
# COMPACT_ATOMS: atom_id res chain seq x y z
N MET A 1 24.23 -24.96 34.45
CA MET A 1 24.70 -23.78 33.68
C MET A 1 24.47 -23.95 32.17
N ILE A 2 24.82 -25.11 31.58
CA ILE A 2 24.70 -25.40 30.14
C ILE A 2 23.27 -25.33 29.59
N MET A 3 22.27 -25.88 30.29
CA MET A 3 20.88 -25.89 29.83
C MET A 3 20.26 -24.48 29.69
N ARG A 4 20.64 -23.53 30.58
CA ARG A 4 20.24 -22.12 30.49
C ARG A 4 20.79 -21.42 29.24
N ALA A 5 22.02 -21.76 28.84
CA ALA A 5 22.63 -21.19 27.63
C ALA A 5 21.91 -21.62 26.35
N TYR A 6 21.48 -22.89 26.27
CA TYR A 6 20.69 -23.40 25.15
C TYR A 6 19.33 -22.71 25.03
N THR A 7 18.61 -22.54 26.13
CA THR A 7 17.31 -21.83 26.11
C THR A 7 17.45 -20.38 25.64
N ASN A 8 18.49 -19.67 26.10
CA ASN A 8 18.76 -18.30 25.66
C ASN A 8 19.13 -18.23 24.17
N MET A 9 19.88 -19.22 23.66
CA MET A 9 20.23 -19.30 22.24
C MET A 9 19.01 -19.54 21.36
N ILE A 10 18.10 -20.42 21.78
CA ILE A 10 16.82 -20.66 21.07
C ILE A 10 15.96 -19.40 21.08
N LEU A 11 15.84 -18.72 22.22
CA LEU A 11 15.07 -17.48 22.33
C LEU A 11 15.65 -16.38 21.42
N ALA A 12 16.97 -16.24 21.36
CA ALA A 12 17.64 -15.29 20.48
C ALA A 12 17.35 -15.59 19.00
N MET A 13 17.37 -16.85 18.59
CA MET A 13 17.03 -17.27 17.21
C MET A 13 15.58 -16.95 16.86
N ILE A 14 14.64 -17.15 17.79
CA ILE A 14 13.23 -16.80 17.62
C ILE A 14 13.06 -15.29 17.49
N ILE A 15 13.72 -14.51 18.34
CA ILE A 15 13.69 -13.03 18.28
C ILE A 15 14.27 -12.55 16.93
N LEU A 16 15.39 -13.13 16.49
CA LEU A 16 16.01 -12.78 15.20
C LEU A 16 15.10 -13.13 14.02
N TYR A 17 14.38 -14.25 14.09
CA TYR A 17 13.38 -14.64 13.10
C TYR A 17 12.24 -13.61 13.03
N PHE A 18 11.73 -13.13 14.17
CA PHE A 18 10.69 -12.11 14.18
C PHE A 18 11.19 -10.74 13.70
N ILE A 19 12.42 -10.33 14.04
CA ILE A 19 13.02 -9.07 13.55
C ILE A 19 13.24 -9.13 12.03
N ASN A 20 13.61 -10.28 11.47
CA ASN A 20 13.75 -10.41 10.01
C ASN A 20 12.39 -10.43 9.28
N ASN A 21 11.29 -10.75 9.97
CA ASN A 21 9.92 -10.68 9.42
C ASN A 21 9.27 -9.31 9.57
N THR A 22 9.84 -8.38 10.36
CA THR A 22 9.44 -6.98 10.29
C THR A 22 10.07 -6.39 9.04
N PHE A 23 9.38 -6.54 7.90
CA PHE A 23 9.67 -5.74 6.72
C PHE A 23 9.61 -4.27 7.15
N LEU A 24 10.75 -3.57 7.18
CA LEU A 24 10.75 -2.12 7.07
C LEU A 24 10.24 -1.80 5.65
N SER A 25 8.92 -1.80 5.49
CA SER A 25 8.31 -1.13 4.35
C SER A 25 8.60 0.35 4.53
N HIS A 26 9.54 0.88 3.77
CA HIS A 26 9.67 2.33 3.62
C HIS A 26 8.45 2.79 2.84
N ALA A 27 7.38 3.12 3.55
CA ALA A 27 6.20 3.73 2.95
C ALA A 27 6.62 5.07 2.37
N SER A 28 6.50 5.18 1.05
CA SER A 28 6.66 6.42 0.30
C SER A 28 5.32 7.14 0.31
N ASP A 29 5.32 8.47 0.32
CA ASP A 29 4.13 9.28 0.08
C ASP A 29 3.77 9.33 -1.42
N ILE A 30 4.71 8.93 -2.28
CA ILE A 30 4.61 9.00 -3.74
C ILE A 30 4.56 7.61 -4.39
N LEU A 31 3.63 7.43 -5.32
CA LEU A 31 3.61 6.37 -6.34
C LEU A 31 4.08 6.93 -7.69
N SER A 32 5.30 6.59 -8.08
CA SER A 32 5.87 7.02 -9.36
C SER A 32 5.30 6.23 -10.55
N PRO A 33 5.37 6.74 -11.80
CA PRO A 33 4.84 6.07 -13.01
C PRO A 33 5.29 4.63 -13.26
N ASN A 34 6.46 4.25 -12.75
CA ASN A 34 7.03 2.90 -12.92
C ASN A 34 6.96 2.07 -11.63
N GLN A 35 6.25 2.58 -10.62
CA GLN A 35 6.03 1.89 -9.36
C GLN A 35 4.61 1.34 -9.32
N THR A 36 4.48 0.23 -8.61
CA THR A 36 3.21 -0.43 -8.37
C THR A 36 3.09 -0.71 -6.88
N LEU A 37 1.88 -0.57 -6.36
CA LEU A 37 1.52 -1.04 -5.03
C LEU A 37 0.87 -2.42 -5.15
N SER A 38 1.33 -3.37 -4.34
CA SER A 38 0.83 -4.76 -4.29
C SER A 38 1.02 -5.35 -2.90
N GLY A 39 0.22 -6.37 -2.57
CA GLY A 39 0.37 -7.11 -1.32
C GLY A 39 0.18 -6.23 -0.07
N ASP A 40 1.18 -6.24 0.81
CA ASP A 40 1.24 -5.47 2.05
C ASP A 40 1.96 -4.11 1.88
N GLN A 41 2.23 -3.68 0.63
CA GLN A 41 2.80 -2.37 0.38
C GLN A 41 1.77 -1.27 0.64
N THR A 42 2.24 -0.17 1.23
CA THR A 42 1.41 0.98 1.56
C THR A 42 2.06 2.28 1.12
N ILE A 43 1.23 3.32 0.94
CA ILE A 43 1.67 4.71 0.73
C ILE A 43 1.24 5.49 1.97
N VAL A 44 2.17 6.18 2.61
CA VAL A 44 1.90 6.94 3.83
C VAL A 44 2.20 8.40 3.54
N SER A 45 1.26 9.29 3.88
CA SER A 45 1.42 10.72 3.69
C SER A 45 2.66 11.24 4.44
N SER A 46 3.26 12.34 3.97
CA SER A 46 4.55 12.83 4.49
C SER A 46 4.54 13.10 6.01
N GLY A 47 3.40 13.53 6.57
CA GLY A 47 3.20 13.75 8.00
C GLY A 47 2.82 12.49 8.79
N GLY A 48 2.60 11.35 8.12
CA GLY A 48 2.19 10.10 8.75
C GLY A 48 0.76 10.13 9.27
N GLU A 49 -0.11 10.93 8.65
CA GLU A 49 -1.52 11.05 9.05
C GLU A 49 -2.38 10.05 8.29
N PHE A 50 -2.12 9.84 6.99
CA PHE A 50 -2.93 9.00 6.12
C PHE A 50 -2.14 7.86 5.49
N GLU A 51 -2.81 6.73 5.30
CA GLU A 51 -2.24 5.54 4.67
C GLU A 51 -3.18 4.98 3.62
N LEU A 52 -2.67 4.76 2.41
CA LEU A 52 -3.33 4.03 1.33
C LEU A 52 -2.79 2.61 1.29
N GLU A 53 -3.68 1.62 1.40
CA GLU A 53 -3.32 0.20 1.42
C GLU A 53 -4.41 -0.72 0.85
N PHE A 54 -4.04 -1.98 0.63
CA PHE A 54 -4.99 -3.07 0.47
C PHE A 54 -5.39 -3.63 1.83
N PHE A 55 -6.69 -3.61 2.14
CA PHE A 55 -7.21 -4.10 3.42
C PHE A 55 -8.29 -5.16 3.23
N SER A 56 -8.48 -5.99 4.26
CA SER A 56 -9.60 -6.92 4.36
C SER A 56 -10.56 -6.45 5.46
N PRO A 57 -11.88 -6.40 5.21
CA PRO A 57 -12.85 -5.91 6.20
C PRO A 57 -13.00 -6.84 7.41
N SER A 58 -12.55 -8.10 7.30
CA SER A 58 -12.48 -9.04 8.42
C SER A 58 -11.45 -10.14 8.16
N ASN A 59 -10.93 -10.75 9.22
CA ASN A 59 -9.93 -11.82 9.10
C ASN A 59 -10.42 -13.05 8.32
N SER A 60 -11.73 -13.25 8.21
CA SER A 60 -12.34 -14.37 7.48
C SER A 60 -12.72 -14.01 6.04
N SER A 61 -12.61 -12.74 5.65
CA SER A 61 -12.92 -12.29 4.29
C SER A 61 -11.84 -12.75 3.32
N LYS A 62 -12.29 -13.26 2.17
CA LYS A 62 -11.42 -13.63 1.04
C LYS A 62 -11.28 -12.48 0.02
N HIS A 63 -11.83 -11.32 0.35
CA HIS A 63 -11.83 -10.14 -0.50
C HIS A 63 -11.03 -9.04 0.15
N TYR A 64 -10.23 -8.37 -0.66
CA TYR A 64 -9.48 -7.19 -0.31
C TYR A 64 -10.05 -5.99 -1.05
N TYR A 65 -9.83 -4.81 -0.48
CA TYR A 65 -10.26 -3.54 -1.02
C TYR A 65 -9.09 -2.57 -0.93
N LEU A 66 -9.03 -1.61 -1.85
CA LEU A 66 -8.15 -0.47 -1.71
C LEU A 66 -8.83 0.58 -0.83
N GLY A 67 -8.11 1.19 0.11
CA GLY A 67 -8.69 2.20 1.00
C GLY A 67 -7.68 3.16 1.59
N ILE A 68 -8.18 4.30 2.05
CA ILE A 68 -7.42 5.34 2.77
C ILE A 68 -7.85 5.35 4.23
N TRP A 69 -6.86 5.30 5.11
CA TRP A 69 -7.02 5.32 6.56
C TRP A 69 -6.42 6.58 7.16
N TYR A 70 -7.01 7.03 8.26
CA TYR A 70 -6.37 7.99 9.16
C TYR A 70 -5.70 7.22 10.30
N ILE A 71 -4.37 7.19 10.28
CA ILE A 71 -3.54 6.28 11.08
C ILE A 71 -3.80 6.49 12.57
N LYS A 72 -3.89 7.75 13.03
CA LYS A 72 -4.02 8.08 14.46
C LYS A 72 -5.28 7.54 15.13
N SER A 73 -6.38 7.39 14.39
CA SER A 73 -7.63 6.87 14.94
C SER A 73 -8.08 5.55 14.33
N LEU A 74 -7.25 4.94 13.47
CA LEU A 74 -7.58 3.73 12.70
C LEU A 74 -8.94 3.84 12.00
N ARG A 75 -9.31 5.06 11.64
CA ARG A 75 -10.58 5.35 10.98
C ARG A 75 -10.36 5.13 9.49
N LYS A 76 -11.27 4.39 8.87
CA LYS A 76 -11.36 4.32 7.41
C LYS A 76 -12.12 5.53 6.90
N LEU A 77 -11.54 6.27 5.96
CA LEU A 77 -12.21 7.43 5.40
C LEU A 77 -12.71 7.18 3.98
N TRP A 78 -11.97 6.40 3.20
CA TRP A 78 -12.41 5.95 1.88
C TRP A 78 -12.12 4.47 1.64
N SER A 79 -12.99 3.80 0.89
CA SER A 79 -12.74 2.47 0.33
C SER A 79 -13.28 2.38 -1.08
N GLY A 80 -12.49 1.81 -1.99
CA GLY A 80 -12.95 1.42 -3.32
C GLY A 80 -14.10 0.42 -3.22
N GLU A 81 -15.03 0.52 -4.16
CA GLU A 81 -16.24 -0.31 -4.17
C GLU A 81 -15.99 -1.72 -4.72
N VAL A 82 -14.93 -1.89 -5.50
CA VAL A 82 -14.65 -3.15 -6.20
C VAL A 82 -13.65 -4.01 -5.41
N PRO A 83 -14.06 -5.19 -4.94
CA PRO A 83 -13.15 -6.11 -4.27
C PRO A 83 -12.19 -6.80 -5.24
N ILE A 84 -11.04 -7.21 -4.72
CA ILE A 84 -10.06 -8.10 -5.39
C ILE A 84 -9.88 -9.38 -4.57
N SER A 85 -9.53 -10.50 -5.22
CA SER A 85 -9.44 -11.79 -4.54
C SER A 85 -8.03 -12.09 -4.00
N ASP A 86 -7.00 -11.50 -4.62
CA ASP A 86 -5.60 -11.68 -4.24
C ASP A 86 -4.85 -10.35 -4.33
N LYS A 87 -4.57 -9.76 -3.16
CA LYS A 87 -3.81 -8.51 -3.07
C LYS A 87 -2.38 -8.63 -3.57
N ASN A 88 -1.76 -9.82 -3.56
CA ASN A 88 -0.37 -9.99 -4.00
C ASN A 88 -0.24 -9.98 -5.52
N SER A 89 -1.31 -10.36 -6.23
CA SER A 89 -1.36 -10.39 -7.70
C SER A 89 -2.02 -9.14 -8.30
N ALA A 90 -2.84 -8.45 -7.52
CA ALA A 90 -3.42 -7.17 -7.91
C ALA A 90 -2.40 -6.03 -7.82
N LEU A 91 -2.55 -5.01 -8.66
CA LEU A 91 -1.62 -3.88 -8.75
C LEU A 91 -2.40 -2.56 -8.79
N LEU A 92 -2.05 -1.63 -7.92
CA LEU A 92 -2.36 -0.22 -8.11
C LEU A 92 -1.14 0.44 -8.77
N LYS A 93 -1.37 1.14 -9.89
CA LYS A 93 -0.31 1.75 -10.69
C LYS A 93 -0.79 3.02 -11.37
N VAL A 94 0.15 3.88 -11.73
CA VAL A 94 -0.15 4.99 -12.64
C VAL A 94 0.04 4.53 -14.08
N SER A 95 -0.99 4.65 -14.90
CA SER A 95 -0.97 4.31 -16.31
C SER A 95 -1.51 5.48 -17.12
N GLN A 96 -0.70 6.03 -18.02
CA GLN A 96 -1.09 7.16 -18.89
C GLN A 96 -1.61 8.39 -18.10
N GLY A 97 -1.04 8.66 -16.93
CA GLY A 97 -1.47 9.77 -16.07
C GLY A 97 -2.78 9.52 -15.32
N ASN A 98 -3.29 8.29 -15.32
CA ASN A 98 -4.45 7.86 -14.54
C ASN A 98 -3.99 6.86 -13.47
N LEU A 99 -4.49 7.01 -12.24
CA LEU A 99 -4.34 5.99 -11.22
C LEU A 99 -5.33 4.85 -11.51
N VAL A 100 -4.79 3.64 -11.71
CA VAL A 100 -5.53 2.45 -12.14
C VAL A 100 -5.27 1.30 -11.18
N LEU A 101 -6.35 0.64 -10.76
CA LEU A 101 -6.33 -0.63 -10.05
C LEU A 101 -6.65 -1.76 -11.04
N VAL A 102 -5.71 -2.70 -11.17
CA VAL A 102 -5.92 -3.95 -11.90
C VAL A 102 -6.00 -5.12 -10.94
N ASN A 103 -6.91 -6.06 -11.22
CA ASN A 103 -7.10 -7.26 -10.41
C ASN A 103 -6.04 -8.34 -10.71
N GLU A 104 -6.18 -9.51 -10.07
CA GLU A 104 -5.31 -10.67 -10.25
C GLU A 104 -5.21 -11.17 -11.70
N SER A 105 -6.22 -10.89 -12.53
CA SER A 105 -6.24 -11.24 -13.96
C SER A 105 -5.72 -10.11 -14.86
N GLN A 106 -5.12 -9.07 -14.28
CA GLN A 106 -4.64 -7.86 -14.97
C GLN A 106 -5.76 -7.08 -15.69
N ILE A 107 -7.00 -7.24 -15.23
CA ILE A 107 -8.16 -6.49 -15.74
C ILE A 107 -8.32 -5.23 -14.89
N GLU A 108 -8.47 -4.07 -15.53
CA GLU A 108 -8.84 -2.81 -14.86
C GLU A 108 -10.20 -2.95 -14.20
N VAL A 109 -10.23 -2.76 -12.88
CA VAL A 109 -11.44 -2.85 -12.06
C VAL A 109 -11.85 -1.50 -11.48
N TRP A 110 -10.92 -0.55 -11.40
CA TRP A 110 -11.18 0.81 -10.97
C TRP A 110 -10.11 1.76 -11.51
N SER A 111 -10.50 2.99 -11.80
CA SER A 111 -9.56 4.08 -12.07
C SER A 111 -10.18 5.43 -11.70
N THR A 112 -9.36 6.48 -11.61
CA THR A 112 -9.88 7.83 -11.29
C THR A 112 -10.64 8.48 -12.44
N GLY A 113 -10.65 7.86 -13.63
CA GLY A 113 -11.32 8.38 -14.83
C GLY A 113 -10.66 9.62 -15.43
N LEU A 114 -9.48 10.00 -14.97
CA LEU A 114 -8.73 11.14 -15.49
C LEU A 114 -7.96 10.70 -16.72
N SER A 115 -8.22 11.33 -17.87
CA SER A 115 -7.36 11.22 -19.05
C SER A 115 -6.59 12.53 -19.21
N THR A 116 -5.35 12.54 -18.74
CA THR A 116 -4.48 13.68 -19.02
C THR A 116 -3.82 13.45 -20.37
N ASN A 117 -4.02 14.39 -21.32
CA ASN A 117 -3.21 14.45 -22.55
C ASN A 117 -1.71 14.69 -22.26
N SER A 118 -1.35 14.97 -21.00
CA SER A 118 0.00 15.23 -20.53
C SER A 118 0.62 14.01 -19.83
N THR A 119 1.60 13.43 -20.53
CA THR A 119 2.79 12.73 -20.04
C THR A 119 2.65 11.54 -19.10
N SER A 120 3.27 10.44 -19.52
CA SER A 120 3.63 9.21 -18.80
C SER A 120 4.53 9.41 -17.56
N SER A 121 4.57 10.62 -16.99
CA SER A 121 5.52 11.05 -15.97
C SER A 121 4.84 11.51 -14.68
N ALA A 122 3.50 11.52 -14.61
CA ALA A 122 2.77 11.95 -13.43
C ALA A 122 2.90 10.93 -12.29
N SER A 123 3.39 11.38 -11.14
CA SER A 123 3.37 10.62 -9.90
C SER A 123 2.09 10.91 -9.13
N VAL A 124 1.65 10.00 -8.26
CA VAL A 124 0.53 10.24 -7.34
C VAL A 124 1.06 10.39 -5.93
N LEU A 125 0.73 11.51 -5.28
CA LEU A 125 1.12 11.86 -3.92
C LEU A 125 -0.09 11.76 -2.99
N LEU A 126 0.07 11.11 -1.83
CA LEU A 126 -0.91 11.15 -0.75
C LEU A 126 -0.57 12.28 0.22
N LEU A 127 -1.47 13.27 0.33
CA LEU A 127 -1.29 14.44 1.18
C LEU A 127 -1.83 14.24 2.61
N ASP A 128 -1.39 15.10 3.53
CA ASP A 128 -1.86 15.15 4.92
C ASP A 128 -3.25 15.81 5.08
N ASP A 129 -3.93 16.11 3.97
CA ASP A 129 -5.33 16.54 3.93
C ASP A 129 -6.25 15.47 3.31
N GLU A 130 -5.76 14.23 3.23
CA GLU A 130 -6.46 13.06 2.70
C GLU A 130 -6.61 13.02 1.17
N ASN A 131 -6.06 14.01 0.44
CA ASN A 131 -6.18 14.04 -1.02
C ASN A 131 -5.07 13.25 -1.71
N LEU A 132 -5.46 12.56 -2.80
CA LEU A 132 -4.53 12.03 -3.79
C LEU A 132 -4.33 13.07 -4.90
N VAL A 133 -3.10 13.55 -5.06
CA VAL A 133 -2.76 14.61 -6.04
C VAL A 133 -1.77 14.08 -7.06
N TYR A 134 -1.95 14.49 -8.32
CA TYR A 134 -1.00 14.22 -9.38
C TYR A 134 0.12 15.24 -9.36
N ASP A 135 1.35 14.79 -9.16
CA ASP A 135 2.55 15.61 -9.34
C ASP A 135 3.10 15.38 -10.76
N THR A 136 3.05 16.43 -11.58
CA THR A 136 3.56 16.41 -12.96
C THR A 136 5.01 16.91 -13.06
N GLY A 137 5.67 17.23 -11.93
CA GLY A 137 7.05 17.70 -11.92
C GLY A 137 7.26 19.05 -12.61
N SER A 138 6.21 19.88 -12.72
CA SER A 138 6.35 21.22 -13.26
C SER A 138 6.96 22.15 -12.21
N ALA A 139 8.15 22.66 -12.52
CA ALA A 139 8.97 23.57 -11.72
C ALA A 139 8.25 24.85 -11.27
#